data_AF-A0A3N1A1Y3-F1
#
_entry.id   AF-A0A3N1A1Y3-F1
#
_cell.length_a   1.000
_cell.length_b   1.000
_cell.length_c   1.000
_cell.angle_alpha   90.00
_cell.angle_beta   90.00
_cell.angle_gamma   90.00
#
_symmetry.space_group_name_H-M   'P 1'
#
loop_
_entity.id
_entity.type
_entity.pdbx_description
1 polymer ?
#
loop_
_entity_poly.entity_id
_entity_poly.type
_entity_poly.pdbx_seq_one_letter_code
_entity_poly.pdbx_strand_id
1 'polypeptide(L)' 'MDAADLPVGLAWRKSSRSGSDSNCVEVAGLADEGVSGVSGVAVRDSKDPYGPVLSFSGDSWTGFVAGLRRRGDADAR' A
#
# COMPACT_ATOMS: atom_id res chain seq x y z
N MET A 1 11.07 1.20 9.48
CA MET A 1 10.80 -0.14 8.94
C MET A 1 11.10 -0.09 7.46
N ASP A 2 12.31 -0.50 7.09
CA ASP A 2 12.70 -0.62 5.69
C ASP A 2 11.97 -1.80 5.02
N ALA A 3 11.87 -1.77 3.69
CA ALA A 3 11.22 -2.80 2.89
C ALA A 3 11.72 -4.23 3.20
N ALA A 4 12.98 -4.35 3.60
CA ALA A 4 13.64 -5.60 3.93
C ALA A 4 13.23 -6.20 5.29
N ASP A 5 12.57 -5.42 6.15
CA ASP A 5 12.20 -5.80 7.53
C ASP A 5 10.70 -6.07 7.67
N LEU A 6 10.01 -6.30 6.54
CA LEU A 6 8.60 -6.62 6.53
C LEU A 6 8.36 -8.07 6.96
N PRO A 7 7.31 -8.35 7.76
CA PRO A 7 7.02 -9.70 8.18
C PRO A 7 6.75 -10.62 6.99
N VAL A 8 7.21 -11.86 7.07
CA VAL A 8 6.93 -12.88 6.07
C VAL A 8 5.44 -13.29 6.14
N GLY A 9 4.79 -13.46 4.98
CA GLY A 9 3.39 -13.91 4.93
C GLY A 9 2.33 -12.81 4.97
N LEU A 10 2.66 -11.57 4.57
CA LEU A 10 1.69 -10.49 4.43
C LEU A 10 0.49 -10.87 3.54
N ALA A 11 -0.71 -10.51 4.01
CA ALA A 11 -1.95 -10.70 3.25
C ALA A 11 -2.10 -9.62 2.17
N TRP A 12 -1.48 -9.86 1.02
CA TRP A 12 -1.53 -8.96 -0.12
C TRP A 12 -2.91 -8.93 -0.77
N ARG A 13 -3.42 -7.72 -1.02
CA ARG A 13 -4.64 -7.47 -1.78
C ARG A 13 -4.30 -6.70 -3.06
N LYS A 14 -4.63 -7.32 -4.19
CA LYS A 14 -4.52 -6.68 -5.51
C LYS A 14 -5.62 -5.66 -5.74
N SER A 15 -5.28 -4.53 -6.35
CA SER A 15 -6.27 -3.52 -6.74
C SER A 15 -7.24 -4.06 -7.79
N SER A 16 -8.53 -3.72 -7.69
CA SER A 16 -9.55 -4.07 -8.69
C SER A 16 -9.39 -3.31 -10.02
N ARG A 17 -8.53 -2.29 -10.06
CA ARG A 17 -8.17 -1.55 -11.29
C ARG A 17 -7.01 -2.20 -12.06
N SER A 18 -6.62 -3.42 -11.68
CA SER A 18 -5.57 -4.21 -12.29
C SER A 18 -6.15 -5.05 -13.43
N GLY A 19 -6.07 -4.56 -14.67
CA GLY A 19 -6.33 -5.35 -15.88
C GLY A 19 -5.05 -5.98 -16.46
N SER A 20 -5.18 -6.78 -17.52
CA SER A 20 -4.09 -7.57 -18.14
C SER A 20 -2.84 -6.75 -18.51
N ASP A 21 -3.02 -5.48 -18.91
CA ASP A 21 -1.94 -4.58 -19.32
C ASP A 21 -1.75 -3.37 -18.39
N SER A 22 -2.46 -3.32 -17.26
CA SER A 22 -2.48 -2.16 -16.36
C SER A 22 -1.33 -2.20 -15.34
N ASN A 23 -0.95 -1.05 -14.79
CA ASN A 23 0.06 -0.95 -13.73
C ASN A 23 -0.53 -1.41 -12.39
N CYS A 24 -0.46 -2.71 -12.16
CA CYS A 24 -1.07 -3.42 -11.05
C CYS A 24 -0.29 -3.17 -9.75
N VAL A 25 -0.97 -2.66 -8.72
CA VAL A 25 -0.41 -2.49 -7.37
C VAL A 25 -1.09 -3.43 -6.38
N GLU A 26 -0.30 -3.94 -5.45
CA GLU A 26 -0.75 -4.75 -4.32
C GLU A 26 -0.47 -4.02 -3.01
N VAL A 27 -1.40 -4.12 -2.07
CA VAL A 27 -1.28 -3.52 -0.73
C VAL A 27 -1.48 -4.56 0.35
N ALA A 28 -0.76 -4.44 1.45
CA ALA A 28 -0.93 -5.27 2.64
C ALA A 28 -0.95 -4.41 3.90
N GLY A 29 -1.82 -4.76 4.85
CA GLY A 29 -1.78 -4.17 6.18
C GLY A 29 -0.61 -4.75 6.97
N LEU A 30 0.14 -3.88 7.64
CA LEU A 30 1.16 -4.24 8.63
C LEU A 30 0.53 -4.13 10.01
N ALA A 31 0.70 -5.16 10.82
CA ALA A 31 0.33 -5.13 12.23
C ALA A 31 1.61 -5.17 13.05
N ASP A 32 1.65 -4.38 14.13
CA ASP A 32 2.71 -4.47 15.12
C ASP A 32 2.36 -5.55 16.14
N GLU A 33 3.36 -6.31 16.57
CA GLU A 33 3.19 -7.34 17.61
C GLU A 33 2.63 -6.69 18.88
N GLY A 34 1.48 -7.18 19.36
CA GLY A 34 0.83 -6.65 20.57
C GLY A 34 -0.05 -5.41 20.36
N VAL A 35 -0.18 -4.89 19.14
CA VAL A 35 -1.13 -3.82 18.81
C VAL A 35 -2.34 -4.40 18.08
N SER A 36 -3.54 -4.16 18.61
CA SER A 36 -4.78 -4.52 17.93
C SER A 36 -5.05 -3.53 16.80
N GLY A 37 -4.75 -3.92 15.56
CA GLY A 37 -5.05 -3.13 14.36
C GLY A 37 -3.90 -3.07 13.35
N VAL A 38 -4.15 -2.37 12.25
CA VAL A 38 -3.16 -2.13 11.19
C VAL A 38 -2.36 -0.89 11.56
N SER A 39 -1.08 -1.05 11.90
CA SER A 39 -0.13 0.02 12.24
C SER A 39 0.52 0.65 11.02
N GLY A 40 0.53 -0.04 9.88
CA GLY A 40 1.16 0.44 8.65
C GLY A 40 0.61 -0.22 7.39
N VAL A 41 1.08 0.24 6.24
CA VAL A 41 0.70 -0.29 4.94
C VAL A 41 1.95 -0.52 4.10
N ALA A 42 2.05 -1.71 3.53
CA ALA A 42 3.03 -2.04 2.51
C ALA A 42 2.40 -1.99 1.13
N VAL A 43 3.13 -1.47 0.15
CA VAL A 43 2.70 -1.34 -1.25
C VAL A 43 3.81 -1.88 -2.14
N ARG A 44 3.45 -2.75 -3.09
CA ARG A 44 4.39 -3.26 -4.09
C ARG A 44 3.79 -3.25 -5.49
N ASP A 45 4.68 -3.29 -6.47
CA ASP A 45 4.30 -3.55 -7.86
C ASP A 45 3.96 -5.03 -8.03
N SER A 46 2.82 -5.33 -8.65
CA SER A 46 2.39 -6.71 -8.84
C SER A 46 3.17 -7.43 -9.95
N LYS A 47 3.84 -6.69 -10.84
CA LYS A 47 4.64 -7.27 -11.94
C LYS A 47 6.03 -7.66 -11.44
N ASP A 48 6.51 -7.02 -10.38
CA ASP A 48 7.73 -7.38 -9.66
C ASP A 48 7.46 -7.68 -8.16
N PRO A 49 6.86 -8.84 -7.82
CA PRO A 49 6.47 -9.18 -6.45
C PRO A 49 7.67 -9.42 -5.51
N TYR A 50 8.87 -9.59 -6.06
CA TYR A 50 10.14 -9.74 -5.32
C TYR A 50 10.98 -8.46 -5.32
N GLY A 51 10.49 -7.42 -6.00
CA GLY A 51 11.10 -6.12 -6.05
C GLY A 51 10.91 -5.30 -4.77
N PRO A 52 11.34 -4.03 -4.78
CA PRO A 52 11.25 -3.14 -3.63
C PRO A 52 9.80 -2.92 -3.18
N VAL A 53 9.59 -2.92 -1.86
CA VAL A 53 8.29 -2.65 -1.24
C VAL A 53 8.33 -1.27 -0.57
N LEU A 54 7.31 -0.45 -0.82
CA LEU A 54 7.14 0.83 -0.12
C LEU A 54 6.34 0.60 1.16
N SER A 55 6.84 1.04 2.30
CA SER A 55 6.16 0.94 3.59
C SER A 55 5.75 2.33 4.09
N PHE A 56 4.55 2.41 4.68
CA PHE A 56 4.00 3.63 5.26
C PHE A 56 3.50 3.35 6.68
N SER A 57 3.63 4.31 7.58
CA SER A 57 2.84 4.28 8.83
C SER A 57 1.36 4.51 8.52
N GLY A 58 0.47 4.05 9.42
CA GLY A 58 -0.98 4.23 9.26
C GLY A 58 -1.40 5.70 9.08
N ASP A 59 -0.79 6.62 9.83
CA ASP A 59 -1.05 8.06 9.71
C ASP A 59 -0.59 8.63 8.36
N SER A 60 0.61 8.26 7.92
CA SER A 60 1.16 8.70 6.64
C SER A 60 0.33 8.19 5.47
N TRP A 61 -0.11 6.93 5.54
CA TRP A 61 -0.99 6.34 4.55
C TRP A 61 -2.34 7.07 4.48
N THR A 62 -2.94 7.36 5.65
CA THR A 62 -4.20 8.09 5.74
C THR A 62 -4.08 9.50 5.15
N GLY A 63 -3.02 10.22 5.49
CA GLY A 63 -2.73 11.54 4.94
C GLY A 63 -2.49 11.51 3.42
N PHE A 64 -1.74 10.53 2.94
CA PHE A 64 -1.48 10.32 1.52
C PHE A 64 -2.78 10.11 0.72
N VAL A 65 -3.64 9.17 1.15
CA VAL A 65 -4.92 8.89 0.48
C VAL A 65 -5.86 10.11 0.53
N ALA A 66 -5.92 10.82 1.66
CA ALA A 66 -6.70 12.04 1.77
C ALA A 66 -6.20 13.13 0.81
N GLY A 67 -4.89 13.26 0.63
CA GLY A 67 -4.27 14.15 -0.35
C GLY A 67 -4.64 13.80 -1.79
N LEU A 68 -4.59 12.51 -2.15
CA LEU A 68 -4.95 12.04 -3.49
C LEU A 68 -6.41 12.34 -3.84
N ARG A 69 -7.34 12.15 -2.89
CA ARG A 69 -8.76 12.46 -3.11
C ARG A 69 -8.98 13.94 -3.43
N ARG A 70 -8.39 14.83 -2.63
CA ARG A 70 -8.45 16.28 -2.85
C ARG A 70 -7.87 16.70 -4.20
N ARG A 71 -6.81 16.02 -4.68
CA ARG A 71 -6.24 16.27 -6.01
C ARG A 71 -7.14 15.73 -7.14
N GLY A 72 -7.75 14.56 -6.95
CA GLY A 72 -8.68 13.99 -7.91
C GLY A 72 -9.89 14.89 -8.18
N ASP A 73 -10.38 15.58 -7.15
CA ASP A 73 -11.45 16.59 -7.28
C ASP A 73 -11.00 17.83 -8.08
N ALA A 74 -9.70 18.14 -8.09
CA ALA A 74 -9.15 19.27 -8.84
C ALA A 74 -8.88 18.96 -10.32
N ASP A 75 -8.70 17.69 -10.68
CA ASP A 75 -8.49 17.20 -12.06
C ASP A 75 -9.82 16.96 -12.81
N ALA A 76 -10.96 17.08 -12.10
CA ALA A 76 -12.31 16.87 -12.64
C ALA A 76 -13.00 18.18 -13.12
N ARG A 77 -12.24 19.24 -13.40
CA ARG A 77 -12.75 20.53 -13.94
C ARG A 77 -12.15 20.87 -15.29
#